data_AF-A0A3N4SBB8-F1
#
_entry.id   AF-A0A3N4SBB8-F1
#
_cell.length_a   1.000
_cell.length_b   1.000
_cell.length_c   1.000
_cell.angle_alpha   90.00
_cell.angle_beta   90.00
_cell.angle_gamma   90.00
#
_symmetry.space_group_name_H-M   'P 1'
#
loop_
_entity.id
_entity.type
_entity.pdbx_description
1 polymer ?
#
loop_
_entity_poly.entity_id
_entity_poly.type
_entity_poly.pdbx_seq_one_letter_code
_entity_poly.pdbx_strand_id
1 'polypeptide(L)'
;MAADHPKSDPDAGRPGTPGGPSDAPSGALTGPAGAPTDLLDGPPAPPADPGPATADTDLPSAGADLPFGPEAGLPEEEATQLYLAVLAAGGRIPLDAPPPLGTGRTPERQRALLDQLVAIGLMLPNRIDGCYVAVSPRAVAERLGADLRSRATRLLLDAGRLPAALDPLARAYDAVPRPADRTGQAVYVDGQEGIRLRIAQLVSDCRLELLSAQPGLRPPAVLELAHTQDRRMLSRGATLRALYQPVALTADSAVRHATAMTEHGAQLRVLDEPFLRLIVIDRRVAVIPAAEDHSRAAFVEDPAAIAYLVAGFERDWARAEQVHWHGLDARTLTRTITDRVGRLLAQGLTQRAVATRLGLSERTVAGHISRLRDLYGAGTLFQLGWLMRGGGGRG
;
A
#
# COMPACT_ATOMS: atom_id res chain seq x y z
N MET A 1 -38.06 2.60 58.23
CA MET A 1 -39.52 2.51 58.02
C MET A 1 -39.74 2.97 56.57
N ALA A 2 -40.08 2.13 55.58
CA ALA A 2 -41.12 1.08 55.51
C ALA A 2 -42.53 1.67 55.76
N ALA A 3 -43.57 1.45 54.95
CA ALA A 3 -43.81 0.63 53.74
C ALA A 3 -44.83 1.42 52.84
N ASP A 4 -44.93 1.33 51.51
CA ASP A 4 -45.32 0.23 50.60
C ASP A 4 -46.83 -0.17 50.58
N HIS A 5 -47.56 0.29 49.54
CA HIS A 5 -48.74 -0.34 48.87
C HIS A 5 -50.09 -0.54 49.63
N PRO A 6 -51.26 -0.92 49.00
CA PRO A 6 -51.65 -1.06 47.56
C PRO A 6 -53.12 -0.65 47.14
N LYS A 7 -53.51 -0.97 45.86
CA LYS A 7 -54.87 -1.26 45.28
C LYS A 7 -55.85 -0.09 44.92
N SER A 8 -56.75 -0.16 43.91
CA SER A 8 -56.96 -1.01 42.71
C SER A 8 -58.13 -0.49 41.82
N ASP A 9 -57.97 -0.48 40.47
CA ASP A 9 -58.90 -0.92 39.36
C ASP A 9 -60.43 -0.58 39.29
N PRO A 10 -61.21 -0.86 38.20
CA PRO A 10 -60.91 -1.30 36.80
C PRO A 10 -61.72 -0.64 35.63
N ASP A 11 -61.50 -1.15 34.39
CA ASP A 11 -62.46 -1.36 33.25
C ASP A 11 -62.91 -0.17 32.35
N ALA A 12 -63.28 -0.34 31.06
CA ALA A 12 -63.47 -1.51 30.18
C ALA A 12 -63.30 -1.18 28.66
N GLY A 13 -63.15 -2.18 27.77
CA GLY A 13 -63.51 -2.02 26.32
C GLY A 13 -62.66 -2.75 25.24
N ARG A 14 -63.05 -3.98 24.86
CA ARG A 14 -62.67 -4.74 23.62
C ARG A 14 -63.98 -5.27 22.96
N PRO A 15 -64.04 -5.83 21.72
CA PRO A 15 -63.03 -6.55 20.88
C PRO A 15 -62.82 -5.89 19.47
N GLY A 16 -62.37 -6.51 18.36
CA GLY A 16 -62.13 -7.92 17.98
C GLY A 16 -61.39 -8.13 16.63
N THR A 17 -61.66 -9.24 15.91
CA THR A 17 -60.98 -9.78 14.70
C THR A 17 -61.97 -10.63 13.84
N PRO A 18 -61.61 -11.32 12.73
CA PRO A 18 -60.81 -10.97 11.51
C PRO A 18 -61.54 -11.35 10.18
N GLY A 19 -60.93 -11.17 8.99
CA GLY A 19 -61.49 -11.65 7.70
C GLY A 19 -60.52 -11.62 6.50
N GLY A 20 -60.70 -12.54 5.54
CA GLY A 20 -59.79 -12.86 4.43
C GLY A 20 -60.09 -12.27 3.03
N PRO A 21 -59.58 -12.88 1.93
CA PRO A 21 -59.18 -12.17 0.70
C PRO A 21 -60.15 -12.28 -0.50
N SER A 22 -60.06 -11.37 -1.47
CA SER A 22 -60.24 -11.68 -2.92
C SER A 22 -59.83 -10.54 -3.88
N ASP A 23 -59.74 -10.91 -5.16
CA ASP A 23 -59.97 -10.15 -6.41
C ASP A 23 -58.96 -9.09 -6.90
N ALA A 24 -58.20 -9.51 -7.93
CA ALA A 24 -58.05 -8.71 -9.15
C ALA A 24 -59.32 -8.84 -10.02
N PRO A 25 -59.54 -7.96 -11.01
CA PRO A 25 -59.44 -8.49 -12.37
C PRO A 25 -58.88 -7.55 -13.46
N SER A 26 -58.18 -8.20 -14.40
CA SER A 26 -58.28 -8.07 -15.86
C SER A 26 -58.19 -6.70 -16.56
N GLY A 27 -57.15 -6.56 -17.39
CA GLY A 27 -57.12 -5.69 -18.56
C GLY A 27 -56.40 -6.42 -19.70
N ALA A 28 -57.16 -6.94 -20.67
CA ALA A 28 -56.64 -7.79 -21.75
C ALA A 28 -56.38 -7.00 -23.04
N LEU A 29 -55.33 -7.37 -23.79
CA LEU A 29 -55.25 -7.15 -25.24
C LEU A 29 -54.44 -8.29 -25.92
N THR A 30 -55.15 -9.09 -26.72
CA THR A 30 -54.64 -9.96 -27.80
C THR A 30 -53.85 -9.11 -28.82
N GLY A 31 -52.68 -9.50 -29.36
CA GLY A 31 -52.37 -10.67 -30.21
C GLY A 31 -52.31 -10.24 -31.71
N PRO A 32 -51.76 -11.02 -32.68
CA PRO A 32 -51.01 -12.28 -32.58
C PRO A 32 -49.81 -12.46 -33.58
N ALA A 33 -49.12 -13.60 -33.45
CA ALA A 33 -48.53 -14.48 -34.50
C ALA A 33 -47.40 -14.01 -35.47
N GLY A 34 -46.41 -14.91 -35.66
CA GLY A 34 -45.45 -14.88 -36.78
C GLY A 34 -44.18 -15.72 -36.50
N ALA A 35 -44.12 -16.96 -37.00
CA ALA A 35 -42.98 -17.88 -36.91
C ALA A 35 -42.45 -18.21 -38.34
N PRO A 36 -41.30 -18.90 -38.51
CA PRO A 36 -40.32 -18.57 -39.57
C PRO A 36 -40.49 -19.35 -40.88
N THR A 37 -39.84 -18.85 -41.95
CA THR A 37 -39.55 -19.62 -43.18
C THR A 37 -38.20 -19.22 -43.77
N ASP A 38 -37.50 -20.22 -44.31
CA ASP A 38 -36.17 -20.17 -44.92
C ASP A 38 -36.12 -19.62 -46.37
N LEU A 39 -34.88 -19.41 -46.82
CA LEU A 39 -34.39 -19.47 -48.21
C LEU A 39 -34.71 -18.33 -49.19
N LEU A 40 -33.66 -17.69 -49.70
CA LEU A 40 -33.41 -17.55 -51.15
C LEU A 40 -31.93 -17.23 -51.42
N ASP A 41 -31.38 -17.86 -52.46
CA ASP A 41 -29.96 -17.80 -52.84
C ASP A 41 -29.44 -16.40 -53.23
N GLY A 42 -28.20 -16.12 -52.83
CA GLY A 42 -27.35 -15.07 -53.41
C GLY A 42 -26.18 -15.71 -54.19
N PRO A 43 -25.74 -15.14 -55.32
CA PRO A 43 -24.76 -15.77 -56.21
C PRO A 43 -23.36 -15.92 -55.58
N PRO A 44 -22.59 -16.95 -55.97
CA PRO A 44 -21.29 -17.24 -55.37
C PRO A 44 -20.24 -16.16 -55.68
N ALA A 45 -19.38 -15.90 -54.70
CA ALA A 45 -18.23 -15.01 -54.84
C ALA A 45 -17.20 -15.56 -55.86
N PRO A 46 -16.44 -14.68 -56.55
CA PRO A 46 -15.39 -15.11 -57.47
C PRO A 46 -14.27 -15.87 -56.74
N PRO A 47 -13.56 -16.78 -57.43
CA PRO A 47 -12.46 -17.54 -56.83
C PRO A 47 -11.32 -16.60 -56.40
N ALA A 48 -10.80 -16.83 -55.20
CA ALA A 48 -9.64 -16.11 -54.70
C ALA A 48 -8.37 -16.50 -55.49
N ASP A 49 -7.52 -15.52 -55.77
CA ASP A 49 -6.17 -15.75 -56.27
C ASP A 49 -5.38 -16.66 -55.31
N PRO A 50 -4.55 -17.58 -55.82
CA PRO A 50 -3.63 -18.35 -54.99
C PRO A 50 -2.51 -17.41 -54.48
N GLY A 51 -2.75 -16.81 -53.31
CA GLY A 51 -1.70 -16.16 -52.53
C GLY A 51 -0.52 -17.11 -52.31
N PRO A 52 0.73 -16.60 -52.27
CA PRO A 52 1.92 -17.44 -52.29
C PRO A 52 1.92 -18.39 -51.11
N ALA A 53 2.28 -19.66 -51.37
CA ALA A 53 2.40 -20.68 -50.36
C ALA A 53 3.45 -20.26 -49.31
N THR A 54 2.97 -19.75 -48.18
CA THR A 54 3.75 -19.67 -46.94
C THR A 54 3.96 -21.09 -46.48
N ALA A 55 5.08 -21.68 -46.86
CA ALA A 55 5.51 -22.95 -46.32
C ALA A 55 5.56 -22.83 -44.80
N ASP A 56 4.76 -23.64 -44.11
CA ASP A 56 4.90 -23.92 -42.68
C ASP A 56 6.28 -24.53 -42.46
N THR A 57 7.27 -23.64 -42.31
CA THR A 57 8.53 -23.98 -41.66
C THR A 57 8.28 -23.75 -40.19
N ASP A 58 7.77 -24.79 -39.54
CA ASP A 58 7.75 -24.93 -38.08
C ASP A 58 9.21 -24.83 -37.59
N LEU A 59 9.69 -23.60 -37.41
CA LEU A 59 10.92 -23.31 -36.70
C LEU A 59 10.63 -23.64 -35.25
N PRO A 60 11.19 -24.73 -34.69
CA PRO A 60 10.92 -25.10 -33.31
C PRO A 60 11.31 -23.91 -32.44
N SER A 61 10.35 -23.40 -31.67
CA SER A 61 10.56 -22.30 -30.77
C SER A 61 11.70 -22.67 -29.81
N ALA A 62 12.85 -22.02 -29.99
CA ALA A 62 14.10 -22.33 -29.29
C ALA A 62 14.09 -21.84 -27.82
N GLY A 63 12.97 -22.03 -27.13
CA GLY A 63 12.83 -22.01 -25.69
C GLY A 63 13.07 -23.39 -25.07
N ALA A 64 13.88 -24.23 -25.71
CA ALA A 64 14.31 -25.51 -25.15
C ALA A 64 15.18 -25.26 -23.91
N ASP A 65 14.87 -25.97 -22.83
CA ASP A 65 15.49 -25.88 -21.50
C ASP A 65 17.03 -25.78 -21.54
N LEU A 66 17.54 -24.55 -21.45
CA LEU A 66 18.89 -24.31 -20.99
C LEU A 66 18.87 -24.34 -19.45
N PRO A 67 19.68 -25.17 -18.78
CA PRO A 67 19.55 -25.45 -17.33
C PRO A 67 19.98 -24.29 -16.41
N PHE A 68 20.09 -23.07 -16.92
CA PHE A 68 20.58 -21.89 -16.22
C PHE A 68 19.41 -21.10 -15.62
N GLY A 69 18.83 -21.63 -14.54
CA GLY A 69 17.83 -20.90 -13.76
C GLY A 69 18.47 -19.76 -12.95
N PRO A 70 17.87 -18.55 -12.88
CA PRO A 70 18.39 -17.44 -12.10
C PRO A 70 18.18 -17.60 -10.57
N GLU A 71 17.78 -18.79 -10.10
CA GLU A 71 17.78 -19.15 -8.69
C GLU A 71 19.19 -19.52 -8.19
N ALA A 72 20.11 -19.83 -9.10
CA ALA A 72 21.53 -19.95 -8.78
C ALA A 72 22.07 -18.54 -8.45
N GLY A 73 22.16 -18.23 -7.15
CA GLY A 73 22.71 -16.98 -6.64
C GLY A 73 24.22 -16.82 -6.91
N LEU A 74 24.85 -15.89 -6.19
CA LEU A 74 26.31 -15.77 -6.23
C LEU A 74 26.98 -17.08 -5.79
N PRO A 75 28.11 -17.49 -6.40
CA PRO A 75 28.81 -18.72 -6.03
C PRO A 75 29.28 -18.65 -4.58
N GLU A 76 29.30 -19.79 -3.89
CA GLU A 76 29.91 -19.89 -2.56
C GLU A 76 31.41 -19.54 -2.62
N GLU A 77 31.99 -19.17 -1.46
CA GLU A 77 33.40 -18.80 -1.38
C GLU A 77 34.33 -19.95 -1.84
N GLU A 78 33.98 -21.20 -1.52
CA GLU A 78 34.70 -22.37 -2.01
C GLU A 78 34.58 -22.59 -3.52
N ALA A 79 33.41 -22.31 -4.11
CA ALA A 79 33.20 -22.40 -5.55
C ALA A 79 33.97 -21.28 -6.28
N THR A 80 34.02 -20.10 -5.68
CA THR A 80 34.84 -18.98 -6.16
C THR A 80 36.33 -19.33 -6.15
N GLN A 81 36.83 -19.95 -5.08
CA GLN A 81 38.21 -20.45 -5.01
C GLN A 81 38.49 -21.52 -6.07
N LEU A 82 37.58 -22.48 -6.27
CA LEU A 82 37.70 -23.51 -7.31
C LEU A 82 37.77 -22.87 -8.70
N TYR A 83 36.88 -21.91 -9.01
CA TYR A 83 36.89 -21.19 -10.27
C TYR A 83 38.20 -20.42 -10.52
N LEU A 84 38.73 -19.73 -9.50
CA LEU A 84 40.02 -19.04 -9.59
C LEU A 84 41.19 -20.02 -9.81
N ALA A 85 41.16 -21.19 -9.16
CA ALA A 85 42.15 -22.24 -9.36
C ALA A 85 42.09 -22.83 -10.78
N VAL A 86 40.88 -22.97 -11.36
CA VAL A 86 40.69 -23.38 -12.76
C VAL A 86 41.27 -22.34 -13.71
N LEU A 87 41.05 -21.04 -13.47
CA LEU A 87 41.67 -19.97 -14.26
C LEU A 87 43.20 -19.99 -14.17
N ALA A 88 43.77 -20.19 -12.97
CA ALA A 88 45.21 -20.32 -12.78
C ALA A 88 45.80 -21.54 -13.53
N ALA A 89 45.01 -22.61 -13.70
CA ALA A 89 45.37 -23.79 -14.49
C ALA A 89 45.09 -23.66 -16.00
N GLY A 90 44.80 -22.46 -16.52
CA GLY A 90 44.56 -22.21 -17.95
C GLY A 90 43.08 -22.28 -18.38
N GLY A 91 42.14 -22.30 -17.43
CA GLY A 91 40.71 -22.15 -17.69
C GLY A 91 39.99 -23.40 -18.22
N ARG A 92 40.63 -24.58 -18.19
CA ARG A 92 40.06 -25.85 -18.67
C ARG A 92 40.37 -27.00 -17.72
N ILE A 93 39.41 -27.91 -17.50
CA ILE A 93 39.57 -29.11 -16.66
C ILE A 93 38.90 -30.32 -17.30
N PRO A 94 39.41 -31.56 -17.18
CA PRO A 94 38.76 -32.74 -17.76
C PRO A 94 37.35 -32.99 -17.20
N LEU A 95 36.46 -33.56 -18.03
CA LEU A 95 35.11 -33.99 -17.61
C LEU A 95 35.15 -35.18 -16.65
N ASP A 96 36.06 -36.12 -16.91
CA ASP A 96 36.16 -37.43 -16.24
C ASP A 96 37.11 -37.43 -15.03
N ALA A 97 37.94 -36.39 -14.90
CA ALA A 97 38.90 -36.22 -13.82
C ALA A 97 38.76 -34.82 -13.21
N PRO A 98 37.89 -34.62 -12.19
CA PRO A 98 37.82 -33.37 -11.46
C PRO A 98 39.19 -33.12 -10.81
N PRO A 99 39.81 -31.96 -11.02
CA PRO A 99 41.25 -31.79 -10.79
C PRO A 99 41.58 -31.64 -9.31
N PRO A 100 42.81 -31.96 -8.85
CA PRO A 100 43.24 -31.72 -7.47
C PRO A 100 43.54 -30.23 -7.19
N LEU A 101 42.57 -29.35 -7.43
CA LEU A 101 42.68 -27.90 -7.24
C LEU A 101 42.26 -27.49 -5.81
N GLY A 102 43.12 -27.80 -4.86
CA GLY A 102 42.97 -27.42 -3.45
C GLY A 102 43.14 -28.60 -2.51
N THR A 103 44.24 -28.62 -1.76
CA THR A 103 44.58 -29.66 -0.79
C THR A 103 43.58 -29.68 0.38
N GLY A 104 42.63 -30.63 0.39
CA GLY A 104 41.83 -30.95 1.58
C GLY A 104 40.32 -31.20 1.40
N ARG A 105 39.76 -31.14 0.18
CA ARG A 105 38.30 -31.36 -0.04
C ARG A 105 37.98 -32.81 -0.44
N THR A 106 36.77 -33.28 -0.12
CA THR A 106 36.29 -34.60 -0.58
C THR A 106 35.82 -34.53 -2.05
N PRO A 107 35.87 -35.64 -2.81
CA PRO A 107 35.44 -35.67 -4.21
C PRO A 107 33.98 -35.22 -4.40
N GLU A 108 33.09 -35.57 -3.47
CA GLU A 108 31.67 -35.25 -3.51
C GLU A 108 31.44 -33.74 -3.35
N ARG A 109 32.13 -33.10 -2.39
CA ARG A 109 32.04 -31.65 -2.20
C ARG A 109 32.61 -30.91 -3.41
N GLN A 110 33.72 -31.39 -3.97
CA GLN A 110 34.30 -30.77 -5.17
C GLN A 110 33.38 -30.90 -6.40
N ARG A 111 32.66 -32.02 -6.55
CA ARG A 111 31.65 -32.17 -7.61
C ARG A 111 30.49 -31.20 -7.41
N ALA A 112 29.95 -31.10 -6.20
CA ALA A 112 28.88 -30.15 -5.89
C ALA A 112 29.25 -28.68 -6.17
N LEU A 113 30.49 -28.27 -5.87
CA LEU A 113 31.00 -26.94 -6.19
C LEU A 113 31.12 -26.70 -7.71
N LEU A 114 31.55 -27.71 -8.47
CA LEU A 114 31.59 -27.65 -9.93
C LEU A 114 30.18 -27.57 -10.52
N ASP A 115 29.24 -28.38 -10.02
CA ASP A 115 27.84 -28.36 -10.47
C ASP A 115 27.17 -27.01 -10.16
N GLN A 116 27.49 -26.37 -9.02
CA GLN A 116 27.09 -24.98 -8.73
C GLN A 116 27.66 -23.97 -9.73
N LEU A 117 28.96 -24.04 -10.06
CA LEU A 117 29.57 -23.17 -11.07
C LEU A 117 28.96 -23.38 -12.47
N VAL A 118 28.57 -24.62 -12.80
CA VAL A 118 27.86 -24.93 -14.05
C VAL A 118 26.43 -24.38 -14.04
N ALA A 119 25.69 -24.50 -12.94
CA ALA A 119 24.33 -23.95 -12.80
C ALA A 119 24.30 -22.42 -12.96
N ILE A 120 25.30 -21.71 -12.40
CA ILE A 120 25.48 -20.25 -12.58
C ILE A 120 25.94 -19.92 -14.02
N GLY A 121 26.57 -20.88 -14.70
CA GLY A 121 27.15 -20.72 -16.04
C GLY A 121 28.56 -20.13 -16.04
N LEU A 122 29.27 -20.15 -14.91
CA LEU A 122 30.70 -19.81 -14.81
C LEU A 122 31.59 -20.93 -15.36
N MET A 123 31.08 -22.17 -15.42
CA MET A 123 31.73 -23.31 -16.07
C MET A 123 30.78 -23.91 -17.11
N LEU A 124 31.30 -24.28 -18.29
CA LEU A 124 30.50 -24.90 -19.35
C LEU A 124 31.09 -26.25 -19.77
N PRO A 125 30.30 -27.35 -19.81
CA PRO A 125 30.78 -28.64 -20.30
C PRO A 125 30.95 -28.62 -21.83
N ASN A 126 32.19 -28.74 -22.30
CA ASN A 126 32.53 -28.98 -23.70
C ASN A 126 32.75 -30.49 -23.91
N ARG A 127 31.70 -31.17 -24.38
CA ARG A 127 31.72 -32.62 -24.64
C ARG A 127 32.57 -33.03 -25.85
N ILE A 128 32.95 -32.10 -26.72
CA ILE A 128 33.80 -32.38 -27.90
C ILE A 128 35.24 -32.56 -27.44
N ASP A 129 35.74 -31.63 -26.61
CA ASP A 129 37.12 -31.65 -26.09
C ASP A 129 37.26 -32.41 -24.75
N GLY A 130 36.21 -33.09 -24.28
CA GLY A 130 36.24 -33.84 -23.01
C GLY A 130 36.54 -33.00 -21.77
N CYS A 131 36.17 -31.71 -21.75
CA CYS A 131 36.53 -30.79 -20.67
C CYS A 131 35.41 -29.83 -20.26
N TYR A 132 35.48 -29.26 -19.06
CA TYR A 132 34.79 -28.03 -18.72
C TYR A 132 35.69 -26.83 -19.05
N VAL A 133 35.06 -25.74 -19.51
CA VAL A 133 35.73 -24.48 -19.84
C VAL A 133 35.18 -23.36 -18.94
N ALA A 134 36.08 -22.55 -18.39
CA ALA A 134 35.71 -21.37 -17.61
C ALA A 134 35.13 -20.27 -18.50
N VAL A 135 33.98 -19.72 -18.09
CA VAL A 135 33.27 -18.62 -18.76
C VAL A 135 33.58 -17.31 -18.05
N SER A 136 33.74 -16.21 -18.78
CA SER A 136 34.03 -14.89 -18.21
C SER A 136 32.92 -14.43 -17.25
N PRO A 137 33.23 -14.04 -15.99
CA PRO A 137 32.20 -13.61 -15.03
C PRO A 137 31.47 -12.34 -15.48
N ARG A 138 32.12 -11.50 -16.29
CA ARG A 138 31.49 -10.32 -16.90
C ARG A 138 30.36 -10.72 -17.86
N ALA A 139 30.62 -11.68 -18.76
CA ALA A 139 29.61 -12.17 -19.70
C ALA A 139 28.44 -12.87 -18.97
N VAL A 140 28.73 -13.62 -17.90
CA VAL A 140 27.70 -14.23 -17.04
C VAL A 140 26.85 -13.16 -16.35
N ALA A 141 27.48 -12.14 -15.75
CA ALA A 141 26.79 -11.03 -15.08
C ALA A 141 25.95 -10.17 -16.05
N GLU A 142 26.45 -9.92 -17.27
CA GLU A 142 25.71 -9.20 -18.32
C GLU A 142 24.46 -9.98 -18.75
N ARG A 143 24.59 -11.29 -18.98
CA ARG A 143 23.47 -12.19 -19.32
C ARG A 143 22.42 -12.25 -18.21
N LEU A 144 22.85 -12.57 -16.97
CA LEU A 144 21.95 -12.65 -15.82
C LEU A 144 21.26 -11.30 -15.54
N GLY A 145 22.00 -10.19 -15.67
CA GLY A 145 21.45 -8.84 -15.54
C GLY A 145 20.44 -8.50 -16.64
N ALA A 146 20.66 -8.94 -17.88
CA ALA A 146 19.71 -8.76 -18.98
C ALA A 146 18.42 -9.57 -18.75
N ASP A 147 18.53 -10.81 -18.30
CA ASP A 147 17.39 -11.66 -17.95
C ASP A 147 16.57 -11.10 -16.79
N LEU A 148 17.22 -10.64 -15.72
CA LEU A 148 16.54 -10.00 -14.59
C LEU A 148 15.82 -8.72 -15.02
N ARG A 149 16.46 -7.87 -15.84
CA ARG A 149 15.80 -6.68 -16.42
C ARG A 149 14.61 -7.07 -17.31
N SER A 150 14.75 -8.07 -18.17
CA SER A 150 13.68 -8.57 -19.05
C SER A 150 12.48 -9.12 -18.26
N ARG A 151 12.73 -9.85 -17.17
CA ARG A 151 11.69 -10.34 -16.25
C ARG A 151 11.01 -9.18 -15.52
N ALA A 152 11.77 -8.23 -14.98
CA ALA A 152 11.23 -7.05 -14.32
C ALA A 152 10.38 -6.19 -15.27
N THR A 153 10.84 -5.94 -16.50
CA THR A 153 10.08 -5.21 -17.52
C THR A 153 8.78 -5.92 -17.89
N ARG A 154 8.79 -7.26 -18.04
CA ARG A 154 7.55 -8.03 -18.26
C ARG A 154 6.57 -7.89 -17.10
N LEU A 155 7.03 -8.10 -15.86
CA LEU A 155 6.18 -7.94 -14.67
C LEU A 155 5.57 -6.53 -14.56
N LEU A 156 6.32 -5.48 -14.90
CA LEU A 156 5.81 -4.10 -14.92
C LEU A 156 4.77 -3.87 -16.04
N LEU A 157 4.99 -4.43 -17.22
CA LEU A 157 4.02 -4.35 -18.33
C LEU A 157 2.74 -5.12 -18.02
N ASP A 158 2.85 -6.32 -17.44
CA ASP A 158 1.71 -7.14 -17.08
C ASP A 158 0.91 -6.51 -15.93
N ALA A 159 1.59 -5.94 -14.92
CA ALA A 159 0.96 -5.14 -13.87
C ALA A 159 0.23 -3.91 -14.43
N GLY A 160 0.80 -3.22 -15.43
CA GLY A 160 0.15 -2.11 -16.12
C GLY A 160 -1.06 -2.51 -16.98
N ARG A 161 -1.12 -3.75 -17.45
CA ARG A 161 -2.22 -4.30 -18.27
C ARG A 161 -3.39 -4.82 -17.44
N LEU A 162 -3.13 -5.32 -16.22
CA LEU A 162 -4.14 -5.92 -15.35
C LEU A 162 -5.41 -5.05 -15.17
N PRO A 163 -5.34 -3.72 -14.91
CA PRO A 163 -6.54 -2.90 -14.76
C PRO A 163 -7.43 -2.91 -16.00
N ALA A 164 -6.85 -2.75 -17.20
CA ALA A 164 -7.60 -2.74 -18.46
C ALA A 164 -8.16 -4.14 -18.83
N ALA A 165 -7.44 -5.20 -18.50
CA ALA A 165 -7.90 -6.58 -18.71
C ALA A 165 -9.06 -6.97 -17.77
N LEU A 166 -9.07 -6.43 -16.54
CA LEU A 166 -10.10 -6.72 -15.54
C LEU A 166 -11.28 -5.73 -15.57
N ASP A 167 -11.15 -4.57 -16.20
CA ASP A 167 -12.19 -3.53 -16.32
C ASP A 167 -13.56 -4.05 -16.84
N PRO A 168 -13.65 -4.95 -17.84
CA PRO A 168 -14.94 -5.56 -18.20
C PRO A 168 -15.55 -6.44 -17.10
N LEU A 169 -14.72 -7.17 -16.35
CA LEU A 169 -15.16 -8.02 -15.23
C LEU A 169 -15.56 -7.17 -14.01
N ALA A 170 -14.85 -6.07 -13.75
CA ALA A 170 -15.21 -5.10 -12.73
C ALA A 170 -16.58 -4.47 -13.03
N ARG A 171 -16.79 -3.97 -14.27
CA ARG A 171 -18.11 -3.49 -14.71
C ARG A 171 -19.20 -4.54 -14.60
N ALA A 172 -18.93 -5.79 -14.98
CA ALA A 172 -19.91 -6.87 -14.85
C ALA A 172 -20.23 -7.17 -13.37
N TYR A 173 -19.23 -7.17 -12.48
CA TYR A 173 -19.38 -7.39 -11.05
C TYR A 173 -20.17 -6.26 -10.35
N ASP A 174 -19.94 -5.01 -10.73
CA ASP A 174 -20.67 -3.85 -10.22
C ASP A 174 -22.08 -3.73 -10.80
N ALA A 175 -22.32 -4.28 -12.00
CA ALA A 175 -23.65 -4.35 -12.61
C ALA A 175 -24.54 -5.47 -12.03
N VAL A 176 -24.00 -6.43 -11.26
CA VAL A 176 -24.82 -7.42 -10.55
C VAL A 176 -25.64 -6.70 -9.47
N PRO A 177 -26.99 -6.75 -9.51
CA PRO A 177 -27.82 -6.22 -8.43
C PRO A 177 -27.56 -7.05 -7.17
N ARG A 178 -26.75 -6.50 -6.25
CA ARG A 178 -26.44 -7.16 -4.99
C ARG A 178 -27.76 -7.30 -4.20
N PRO A 179 -28.11 -8.51 -3.72
CA PRO A 179 -29.18 -8.65 -2.74
C PRO A 179 -28.87 -7.74 -1.55
N ALA A 180 -29.86 -6.96 -1.11
CA ALA A 180 -29.66 -6.08 0.03
C ALA A 180 -29.22 -6.86 1.30
N ASP A 181 -28.47 -6.17 2.16
CA ASP A 181 -28.28 -6.49 3.59
C ASP A 181 -27.34 -7.62 4.06
N ARG A 182 -26.25 -7.97 3.35
CA ARG A 182 -25.16 -8.77 3.99
C ARG A 182 -23.70 -8.32 3.85
N THR A 183 -23.38 -7.28 3.08
CA THR A 183 -21.98 -6.76 2.96
C THR A 183 -21.84 -5.23 3.10
N GLY A 184 -22.92 -4.52 3.42
CA GLY A 184 -22.92 -3.04 3.50
C GLY A 184 -23.00 -2.43 4.90
N GLN A 185 -23.20 -3.23 5.96
CA GLN A 185 -23.31 -2.69 7.32
C GLN A 185 -21.93 -2.54 7.96
N ALA A 186 -21.63 -1.34 8.44
CA ALA A 186 -20.42 -1.09 9.20
C ALA A 186 -20.46 -1.86 10.53
N VAL A 187 -19.41 -2.63 10.82
CA VAL A 187 -19.29 -3.35 12.10
C VAL A 187 -18.81 -2.36 13.15
N TYR A 188 -19.65 -2.10 14.15
CA TYR A 188 -19.28 -1.24 15.28
C TYR A 188 -18.55 -2.05 16.34
N VAL A 189 -17.41 -1.53 16.82
CA VAL A 189 -16.66 -2.08 17.94
C VAL A 189 -16.57 -1.01 19.02
N ASP A 190 -16.99 -1.38 20.22
CA ASP A 190 -16.92 -0.57 21.42
C ASP A 190 -15.67 -0.92 22.25
N GLY A 191 -15.15 0.05 23.00
CA GLY A 191 -13.96 -0.06 23.82
C GLY A 191 -12.65 0.12 23.05
N GLN A 192 -11.78 1.02 23.55
CA GLN A 192 -10.48 1.31 22.95
C GLN A 192 -9.54 0.09 22.88
N GLU A 193 -9.76 -0.95 23.69
CA GLU A 193 -9.05 -2.23 23.61
C GLU A 193 -9.54 -3.11 22.46
N GLY A 194 -10.85 -3.31 22.35
CA GLY A 194 -11.46 -4.07 21.24
C GLY A 194 -11.12 -3.46 19.88
N ILE A 195 -11.23 -2.12 19.76
CA ILE A 195 -10.85 -1.37 18.56
C ILE A 195 -9.37 -1.59 18.21
N ARG A 196 -8.46 -1.48 19.19
CA ARG A 196 -7.01 -1.70 18.97
C ARG A 196 -6.71 -3.13 18.56
N LEU A 197 -7.32 -4.13 19.20
CA LEU A 197 -7.14 -5.54 18.86
C LEU A 197 -7.65 -5.85 17.44
N ARG A 198 -8.78 -5.28 17.04
CA ARG A 198 -9.33 -5.48 15.69
C ARG A 198 -8.47 -4.80 14.61
N ILE A 199 -7.99 -3.59 14.85
CA ILE A 199 -7.01 -2.93 13.97
C ILE A 199 -5.73 -3.76 13.86
N ALA A 200 -5.19 -4.27 14.98
CA ALA A 200 -3.99 -5.08 15.01
C ALA A 200 -4.11 -6.37 14.18
N GLN A 201 -5.26 -7.04 14.21
CA GLN A 201 -5.55 -8.19 13.34
C GLN A 201 -5.50 -7.79 11.86
N LEU A 202 -6.22 -6.73 11.47
CA LEU A 202 -6.28 -6.27 10.08
C LEU A 202 -4.92 -5.82 9.54
N VAL A 203 -4.11 -5.12 10.35
CA VAL A 203 -2.74 -4.71 9.98
C VAL A 203 -1.79 -5.92 9.93
N SER A 204 -2.02 -6.95 10.75
CA SER A 204 -1.29 -8.22 10.62
C SER A 204 -1.57 -8.90 9.28
N ASP A 205 -2.79 -8.81 8.75
CA ASP A 205 -3.17 -9.46 7.48
C ASP A 205 -2.93 -8.58 6.23
N CYS A 206 -2.65 -7.29 6.41
CA CYS A 206 -2.34 -6.29 5.37
C CYS A 206 -1.21 -6.75 4.42
N ARG A 207 -1.42 -6.57 3.11
CA ARG A 207 -0.49 -7.00 2.04
C ARG A 207 -0.07 -5.91 1.05
N LEU A 208 -0.82 -4.81 0.92
CA LEU A 208 -0.65 -3.81 -0.13
C LEU A 208 -0.37 -2.43 0.45
N GLU A 209 -1.31 -1.86 1.22
CA GLU A 209 -1.14 -0.52 1.80
C GLU A 209 -1.94 -0.28 3.08
N LEU A 210 -1.36 0.53 3.95
CA LEU A 210 -1.99 1.11 5.13
C LEU A 210 -1.99 2.64 5.00
N LEU A 211 -3.18 3.22 4.95
CA LEU A 211 -3.40 4.67 5.01
C LEU A 211 -3.85 5.03 6.42
N SER A 212 -3.26 6.05 7.04
CA SER A 212 -3.53 6.37 8.44
C SER A 212 -3.53 7.88 8.68
N ALA A 213 -4.70 8.47 8.92
CA ALA A 213 -4.84 9.84 9.38
C ALA A 213 -5.06 9.86 10.89
N GLN A 214 -4.10 10.40 11.64
CA GLN A 214 -4.11 10.44 13.11
C GLN A 214 -3.99 11.91 13.58
N PRO A 215 -5.11 12.62 13.75
CA PRO A 215 -5.12 13.93 14.38
C PRO A 215 -4.81 13.82 15.88
N GLY A 216 -4.31 14.91 16.47
CA GLY A 216 -3.96 15.00 17.88
C GLY A 216 -2.67 14.27 18.28
N LEU A 217 -2.48 14.12 19.60
CA LEU A 217 -1.39 13.36 20.20
C LEU A 217 -1.75 11.88 20.31
N ARG A 218 -0.77 11.00 20.02
CA ARG A 218 -0.89 9.56 20.26
C ARG A 218 -0.16 9.17 21.55
N PRO A 219 -0.80 8.43 22.48
CA PRO A 219 -0.13 7.92 23.68
C PRO A 219 1.10 7.06 23.34
N PRO A 220 2.21 7.14 24.10
CA PRO A 220 3.43 6.38 23.80
C PRO A 220 3.19 4.87 23.64
N ALA A 221 2.44 4.24 24.56
CA ALA A 221 2.11 2.81 24.48
C ALA A 221 1.34 2.42 23.19
N VAL A 222 0.60 3.35 22.60
CA VAL A 222 -0.14 3.16 21.34
C VAL A 222 0.77 3.32 20.12
N LEU A 223 1.88 4.05 20.24
CA LEU A 223 2.92 4.17 19.21
C LEU A 223 3.89 2.98 19.22
N GLU A 224 4.27 2.47 20.40
CA GLU A 224 5.14 1.29 20.54
C GLU A 224 4.44 0.01 20.02
N LEU A 225 3.14 -0.15 20.29
CA LEU A 225 2.34 -1.25 19.72
C LEU A 225 2.27 -1.17 18.19
N ALA A 226 1.99 0.03 17.66
CA ALA A 226 1.94 0.26 16.22
C ALA A 226 3.30 0.01 15.56
N HIS A 227 4.40 0.52 16.12
CA HIS A 227 5.76 0.33 15.63
C HIS A 227 6.09 -1.15 15.34
N THR A 228 5.71 -2.06 16.23
CA THR A 228 5.98 -3.50 16.06
C THR A 228 5.16 -4.11 14.91
N GLN A 229 3.94 -3.63 14.69
CA GLN A 229 3.01 -4.12 13.67
C GLN A 229 3.34 -3.54 12.29
N ASP A 230 3.47 -2.21 12.22
CA ASP A 230 3.81 -1.44 11.04
C ASP A 230 5.15 -1.90 10.47
N ARG A 231 6.17 -2.15 11.30
CA ARG A 231 7.46 -2.72 10.85
C ARG A 231 7.34 -4.10 10.21
N ARG A 232 6.50 -5.00 10.77
CA ARG A 232 6.24 -6.34 10.20
C ARG A 232 5.43 -6.29 8.91
N MET A 233 4.58 -5.27 8.76
CA MET A 233 3.86 -5.00 7.52
C MET A 233 4.80 -4.48 6.44
N LEU A 234 5.61 -3.46 6.74
CA LEU A 234 6.62 -2.89 5.84
C LEU A 234 7.66 -3.95 5.39
N SER A 235 8.12 -4.82 6.30
CA SER A 235 9.06 -5.89 5.95
C SER A 235 8.49 -6.96 5.02
N ARG A 236 7.18 -6.97 4.76
CA ARG A 236 6.52 -7.83 3.76
C ARG A 236 6.30 -7.13 2.41
N GLY A 237 6.75 -5.88 2.26
CA GLY A 237 6.64 -5.10 1.03
C GLY A 237 5.36 -4.27 0.89
N ALA A 238 4.47 -4.30 1.89
CA ALA A 238 3.31 -3.40 1.94
C ALA A 238 3.74 -1.96 2.27
N THR A 239 2.97 -0.97 1.83
CA THR A 239 3.28 0.45 2.01
C THR A 239 2.56 1.08 3.20
N LEU A 240 3.15 2.11 3.81
CA LEU A 240 2.52 2.92 4.87
C LEU A 240 2.53 4.39 4.49
N ARG A 241 1.36 5.03 4.48
CA ARG A 241 1.21 6.49 4.34
C ARG A 241 0.46 7.05 5.55
N ALA A 242 1.10 7.89 6.34
CA ALA A 242 0.54 8.43 7.57
C ALA A 242 0.50 9.98 7.59
N LEU A 243 -0.66 10.52 7.94
CA LEU A 243 -0.93 11.94 8.18
C LEU A 243 -0.98 12.22 9.68
N TYR A 244 -0.18 13.20 10.11
CA TYR A 244 -0.14 13.71 11.47
C TYR A 244 -0.47 15.21 11.52
N GLN A 245 -1.01 15.66 12.66
CA GLN A 245 -1.10 17.08 12.96
C GLN A 245 0.24 17.63 13.49
N PRO A 246 0.50 18.96 13.39
CA PRO A 246 1.76 19.57 13.82
C PRO A 246 2.11 19.35 15.30
N VAL A 247 1.12 19.14 16.18
CA VAL A 247 1.36 18.76 17.58
C VAL A 247 2.22 17.49 17.74
N ALA A 248 2.20 16.55 16.77
CA ALA A 248 3.07 15.37 16.80
C ALA A 248 4.58 15.74 16.86
N LEU A 249 4.97 16.89 16.30
CA LEU A 249 6.34 17.42 16.35
C LEU A 249 6.76 17.87 17.76
N THR A 250 5.82 17.96 18.72
CA THR A 250 6.13 18.29 20.13
C THR A 250 6.36 17.06 21.01
N ALA A 251 6.02 15.86 20.52
CA ALA A 251 6.06 14.64 21.31
C ALA A 251 7.23 13.75 20.89
N ASP A 252 8.22 13.60 21.77
CA ASP A 252 9.42 12.77 21.52
C ASP A 252 9.07 11.34 21.07
N SER A 253 8.09 10.70 21.71
CA SER A 253 7.61 9.35 21.31
C SER A 253 7.07 9.31 19.88
N ALA A 254 6.41 10.39 19.41
CA ALA A 254 5.90 10.47 18.05
C ALA A 254 7.04 10.71 17.05
N VAL A 255 8.00 11.58 17.38
CA VAL A 255 9.20 11.81 16.55
C VAL A 255 10.03 10.54 16.42
N ARG A 256 10.37 9.85 17.52
CA ARG A 256 11.12 8.59 17.49
C ARG A 256 10.43 7.52 16.65
N HIS A 257 9.12 7.33 16.86
CA HIS A 257 8.31 6.39 16.06
C HIS A 257 8.36 6.77 14.58
N ALA A 258 8.18 8.05 14.25
CA ALA A 258 8.17 8.54 12.88
C ALA A 258 9.51 8.35 12.16
N THR A 259 10.63 8.65 12.83
CA THR A 259 11.99 8.40 12.33
C THR A 259 12.20 6.92 11.99
N ALA A 260 11.91 6.03 12.93
CA ALA A 260 12.12 4.60 12.75
C ALA A 260 11.18 3.97 11.70
N MET A 261 9.95 4.48 11.54
CA MET A 261 9.07 4.03 10.44
C MET A 261 9.56 4.54 9.07
N THR A 262 10.10 5.76 9.01
CA THR A 262 10.67 6.33 7.77
C THR A 262 11.89 5.52 7.30
N GLU A 263 12.72 5.01 8.22
CA GLU A 263 13.83 4.08 7.92
C GLU A 263 13.37 2.76 7.28
N HIS A 264 12.16 2.31 7.61
CA HIS A 264 11.52 1.14 7.01
C HIS A 264 10.67 1.48 5.77
N GLY A 265 10.85 2.67 5.17
CA GLY A 265 10.19 3.07 3.93
C GLY A 265 8.77 3.62 4.08
N ALA A 266 8.29 3.85 5.30
CA ALA A 266 7.02 4.51 5.52
C ALA A 266 7.08 5.99 5.11
N GLN A 267 5.98 6.49 4.56
CA GLN A 267 5.84 7.89 4.16
C GLN A 267 5.00 8.61 5.23
N LEU A 268 5.60 9.60 5.90
CA LEU A 268 4.97 10.34 6.98
C LEU A 268 4.95 11.83 6.66
N ARG A 269 3.75 12.42 6.62
CA ARG A 269 3.52 13.84 6.32
C ARG A 269 2.78 14.53 7.47
N VAL A 270 3.00 15.84 7.60
CA VAL A 270 2.30 16.70 8.55
C VAL A 270 1.36 17.62 7.77
N LEU A 271 0.07 17.48 8.02
CA LEU A 271 -0.95 18.40 7.51
C LEU A 271 -1.31 19.36 8.63
N ASP A 272 -1.12 20.66 8.39
CA ASP A 272 -1.53 21.69 9.34
C ASP A 272 -2.99 22.16 9.15
N GLU A 273 -3.84 21.40 8.44
CA GLU A 273 -5.29 21.64 8.34
C GLU A 273 -6.08 20.69 9.25
N PRO A 274 -7.34 21.00 9.61
CA PRO A 274 -8.24 20.03 10.23
C PRO A 274 -8.53 18.86 9.29
N PHE A 275 -8.31 17.64 9.75
CA PHE A 275 -8.66 16.40 9.05
C PHE A 275 -9.25 15.38 10.02
N LEU A 276 -10.06 14.45 9.51
CA LEU A 276 -10.70 13.42 10.32
C LEU A 276 -9.78 12.22 10.54
N ARG A 277 -9.96 11.54 11.67
CA ARG A 277 -9.26 10.29 11.96
C ARG A 277 -9.77 9.18 11.04
N LEU A 278 -8.85 8.50 10.37
CA LEU A 278 -9.16 7.45 9.39
C LEU A 278 -8.02 6.42 9.39
N ILE A 279 -8.34 5.15 9.27
CA ILE A 279 -7.39 4.10 8.88
C ILE A 279 -7.99 3.35 7.69
N VAL A 280 -7.22 3.05 6.65
CA VAL A 280 -7.64 2.18 5.54
C VAL A 280 -6.59 1.09 5.35
N ILE A 281 -7.03 -0.16 5.35
CA ILE A 281 -6.21 -1.35 5.11
C ILE A 281 -6.57 -1.95 3.74
N ASP A 282 -5.57 -2.09 2.86
CA ASP A 282 -5.66 -2.71 1.52
C ASP A 282 -6.80 -2.20 0.61
N ARG A 283 -7.30 -0.98 0.86
CA ARG A 283 -8.56 -0.44 0.29
C ARG A 283 -9.76 -1.38 0.44
N ARG A 284 -9.77 -2.23 1.47
CA ARG A 284 -10.81 -3.23 1.75
C ARG A 284 -11.54 -3.02 3.07
N VAL A 285 -10.87 -2.40 4.05
CA VAL A 285 -11.49 -2.04 5.33
C VAL A 285 -11.08 -0.63 5.68
N ALA A 286 -12.06 0.25 5.93
CA ALA A 286 -11.85 1.55 6.54
C ALA A 286 -12.30 1.53 8.00
N VAL A 287 -11.53 2.16 8.89
CA VAL A 287 -11.85 2.31 10.31
C VAL A 287 -12.00 3.79 10.62
N ILE A 288 -13.19 4.19 11.04
CA ILE A 288 -13.56 5.57 11.36
C ILE A 288 -14.11 5.67 12.79
N PRO A 289 -13.93 6.80 13.50
CA PRO A 289 -14.60 7.04 14.78
C PRO A 289 -16.12 6.98 14.65
N ALA A 290 -16.77 6.40 15.66
CA ALA A 290 -18.22 6.41 15.83
C ALA A 290 -18.65 7.04 17.18
N ALA A 291 -17.70 7.64 17.90
CA ALA A 291 -17.88 8.46 19.10
C ALA A 291 -16.73 9.49 19.19
N GLU A 292 -17.00 10.68 19.75
CA GLU A 292 -16.02 11.78 19.85
C GLU A 292 -14.80 11.46 20.73
N ASP A 293 -15.00 10.66 21.78
CA ASP A 293 -13.97 10.19 22.71
C ASP A 293 -13.16 9.00 22.16
N HIS A 294 -13.46 8.57 20.92
CA HIS A 294 -12.92 7.37 20.28
C HIS A 294 -13.19 6.06 21.06
N SER A 295 -14.20 6.02 21.94
CA SER A 295 -14.62 4.78 22.61
C SER A 295 -15.27 3.78 21.65
N ARG A 296 -15.78 4.25 20.51
CA ARG A 296 -16.45 3.45 19.48
C ARG A 296 -15.85 3.72 18.10
N ALA A 297 -15.69 2.67 17.30
CA ALA A 297 -15.27 2.78 15.91
C ALA A 297 -16.16 1.93 14.99
N ALA A 298 -16.35 2.39 13.76
CA ALA A 298 -17.02 1.66 12.69
C ALA A 298 -15.98 1.10 11.72
N PHE A 299 -16.06 -0.20 11.45
CA PHE A 299 -15.29 -0.92 10.44
C PHE A 299 -16.17 -1.06 9.19
N VAL A 300 -15.80 -0.34 8.13
CA VAL A 300 -16.55 -0.21 6.89
C VAL A 300 -15.87 -1.05 5.81
N GLU A 301 -16.61 -2.01 5.24
CA GLU A 301 -16.14 -2.88 4.15
C GLU A 301 -16.83 -2.55 2.80
N ASP A 302 -17.74 -1.57 2.77
CA ASP A 302 -18.40 -1.13 1.54
C ASP A 302 -17.42 -0.43 0.57
N PRO A 303 -17.26 -0.92 -0.68
CA PRO A 303 -16.28 -0.37 -1.61
C PRO A 303 -16.51 1.11 -1.98
N ALA A 304 -17.75 1.58 -2.05
CA ALA A 304 -18.05 2.96 -2.43
C ALA A 304 -17.70 3.94 -1.29
N ALA A 305 -18.05 3.59 -0.06
CA ALA A 305 -17.64 4.32 1.14
C ALA A 305 -16.10 4.34 1.29
N ILE A 306 -15.42 3.21 1.08
CA ILE A 306 -13.95 3.15 1.13
C ILE A 306 -13.34 4.04 0.04
N ALA A 307 -13.82 3.97 -1.21
CA ALA A 307 -13.33 4.80 -2.30
C ALA A 307 -13.47 6.31 -1.98
N TYR A 308 -14.59 6.72 -1.39
CA TYR A 308 -14.83 8.10 -0.95
C TYR A 308 -13.89 8.52 0.20
N LEU A 309 -13.71 7.66 1.21
CA LEU A 309 -12.80 7.91 2.34
C LEU A 309 -11.33 8.01 1.88
N VAL A 310 -10.91 7.14 0.96
CA VAL A 310 -9.57 7.21 0.35
C VAL A 310 -9.43 8.49 -0.49
N ALA A 311 -10.43 8.90 -1.27
CA ALA A 311 -10.40 10.18 -1.96
C ALA A 311 -10.36 11.39 -1.01
N GLY A 312 -10.86 11.26 0.22
CA GLY A 312 -10.60 12.21 1.32
C GLY A 312 -9.11 12.22 1.70
N PHE A 313 -8.56 11.05 2.06
CA PHE A 313 -7.15 10.90 2.42
C PHE A 313 -6.19 11.43 1.36
N GLU A 314 -6.39 11.09 0.07
CA GLU A 314 -5.49 11.49 -1.02
C GLU A 314 -5.49 13.02 -1.23
N ARG A 315 -6.65 13.69 -1.02
CA ARG A 315 -6.73 15.16 -1.05
C ARG A 315 -5.89 15.78 0.06
N ASP A 316 -6.03 15.26 1.29
CA ASP A 316 -5.31 15.75 2.47
C ASP A 316 -3.80 15.44 2.36
N TRP A 317 -3.46 14.26 1.83
CA TRP A 317 -2.10 13.82 1.51
C TRP A 317 -1.38 14.75 0.53
N ALA A 318 -2.09 15.23 -0.49
CA ALA A 318 -1.54 16.16 -1.49
C ALA A 318 -1.21 17.55 -0.91
N ARG A 319 -1.92 18.00 0.13
CA ARG A 319 -1.66 19.27 0.83
C ARG A 319 -0.70 19.16 2.01
N ALA A 320 -0.47 17.94 2.51
CA ALA A 320 0.40 17.69 3.65
C ALA A 320 1.89 17.88 3.31
N GLU A 321 2.63 18.54 4.20
CA GLU A 321 4.06 18.77 4.05
C GLU A 321 4.86 17.51 4.44
N GLN A 322 5.88 17.17 3.65
CA GLN A 322 6.84 16.14 4.03
C GLN A 322 7.78 16.66 5.12
N VAL A 323 7.97 15.87 6.17
CA VAL A 323 8.90 16.17 7.26
C VAL A 323 10.09 15.22 7.18
N HIS A 324 11.30 15.77 7.29
CA HIS A 324 12.51 14.97 7.51
C HIS A 324 12.61 14.64 8.99
N TRP A 325 12.20 13.44 9.39
CA TRP A 325 12.11 13.03 10.80
C TRP A 325 13.48 12.78 11.46
N HIS A 326 14.47 12.40 10.65
CA HIS A 326 15.86 12.23 11.06
C HIS A 326 16.50 13.53 11.56
N GLY A 327 17.17 13.47 12.70
CA GLY A 327 17.96 14.59 13.23
C GLY A 327 17.15 15.79 13.74
N LEU A 328 15.83 15.65 13.92
CA LEU A 328 14.98 16.72 14.48
C LEU A 328 15.32 16.97 15.96
N ASP A 329 16.15 17.98 16.20
CA ASP A 329 16.42 18.49 17.54
C ASP A 329 15.29 19.42 18.05
N ALA A 330 15.27 19.65 19.37
CA ALA A 330 14.25 20.49 20.00
C ALA A 330 14.21 21.93 19.43
N ARG A 331 15.34 22.48 18.96
CA ARG A 331 15.39 23.82 18.35
C ARG A 331 14.74 23.82 16.97
N THR A 332 15.04 22.83 16.13
CA THR A 332 14.46 22.67 14.79
C THR A 332 12.95 22.43 14.87
N LEU A 333 12.50 21.54 15.76
CA LEU A 333 11.07 21.32 16.03
C LEU A 333 10.37 22.63 16.47
N THR A 334 10.98 23.36 17.41
CA THR A 334 10.45 24.65 17.89
C THR A 334 10.37 25.68 16.76
N ARG A 335 11.38 25.79 15.89
CA ARG A 335 11.39 26.68 14.73
C ARG A 335 10.28 26.30 13.75
N THR A 336 10.20 25.05 13.32
CA THR A 336 9.17 24.54 12.40
C THR A 336 7.75 24.86 12.86
N ILE A 337 7.45 24.72 14.16
CA ILE A 337 6.14 25.08 14.71
C ILE A 337 5.94 26.61 14.74
N THR A 338 6.99 27.37 15.08
CA THR A 338 6.97 28.85 15.07
C THR A 338 6.69 29.38 13.67
N ASP A 339 7.29 28.79 12.64
CA ASP A 339 7.10 29.17 11.24
C ASP A 339 5.66 28.84 10.77
N ARG A 340 5.09 27.69 11.18
CA ARG A 340 3.68 27.35 10.92
C ARG A 340 2.74 28.36 11.58
N VAL A 341 2.94 28.69 12.86
CA VAL A 341 2.16 29.73 13.57
C VAL A 341 2.24 31.04 12.79
N GLY A 342 3.43 31.43 12.34
CA GLY A 342 3.64 32.62 11.52
C GLY A 342 2.87 32.60 10.20
N ARG A 343 2.95 31.50 9.43
CA ARG A 343 2.21 31.34 8.15
C ARG A 343 0.69 31.47 8.35
N LEU A 344 0.14 30.82 9.37
CA LEU A 344 -1.30 30.87 9.65
C LEU A 344 -1.78 32.25 10.11
N LEU A 345 -0.97 32.98 10.90
CA LEU A 345 -1.27 34.37 11.27
C LEU A 345 -1.21 35.30 10.05
N ALA A 346 -0.26 35.09 9.14
CA ALA A 346 -0.17 35.86 7.89
C ALA A 346 -1.36 35.58 6.93
N GLN A 347 -1.99 34.40 7.03
CA GLN A 347 -3.26 34.07 6.37
C GLN A 347 -4.50 34.70 7.07
N GLY A 348 -4.32 35.42 8.19
CA GLY A 348 -5.39 36.10 8.92
C GLY A 348 -6.11 35.23 9.97
N LEU A 349 -5.60 34.04 10.31
CA LEU A 349 -6.22 33.21 11.35
C LEU A 349 -6.03 33.83 12.74
N THR A 350 -7.05 33.73 13.60
CA THR A 350 -6.97 34.13 15.01
C THR A 350 -6.10 33.16 15.81
N GLN A 351 -5.56 33.58 16.95
CA GLN A 351 -4.73 32.72 17.81
C GLN A 351 -5.44 31.42 18.21
N ARG A 352 -6.75 31.49 18.52
CA ARG A 352 -7.61 30.33 18.79
C ARG A 352 -7.74 29.41 17.58
N ALA A 353 -7.96 29.95 16.38
CA ALA A 353 -8.01 29.15 15.15
C ALA A 353 -6.66 28.47 14.86
N VAL A 354 -5.53 29.16 15.07
CA VAL A 354 -4.18 28.59 14.97
C VAL A 354 -3.96 27.47 15.99
N ALA A 355 -4.41 27.66 17.24
CA ALA A 355 -4.31 26.66 18.30
C ALA A 355 -5.05 25.36 17.93
N THR A 356 -6.33 25.46 17.55
CA THR A 356 -7.12 24.31 17.06
C THR A 356 -6.47 23.65 15.84
N ARG A 357 -6.05 24.46 14.85
CA ARG A 357 -5.52 23.99 13.57
C ARG A 357 -4.16 23.27 13.71
N LEU A 358 -3.31 23.67 14.65
CA LEU A 358 -2.03 23.01 14.93
C LEU A 358 -2.12 21.88 15.97
N GLY A 359 -3.25 21.73 16.67
CA GLY A 359 -3.42 20.81 17.80
C GLY A 359 -2.72 21.29 19.08
N LEU A 360 -2.50 22.61 19.23
CA LEU A 360 -1.74 23.21 20.34
C LEU A 360 -2.68 23.95 21.30
N SER A 361 -2.21 24.22 22.54
CA SER A 361 -2.91 25.13 23.45
C SER A 361 -2.74 26.59 23.00
N GLU A 362 -3.73 27.46 23.30
CA GLU A 362 -3.61 28.91 23.04
C GLU A 362 -2.40 29.51 23.76
N ARG A 363 -2.07 29.04 24.97
CA ARG A 363 -0.84 29.43 25.70
C ARG A 363 0.43 29.07 24.92
N THR A 364 0.47 27.88 24.30
CA THR A 364 1.60 27.45 23.48
C THR A 364 1.73 28.37 22.25
N VAL A 365 0.63 28.62 21.54
CA VAL A 365 0.60 29.53 20.38
C VAL A 365 1.03 30.95 20.76
N ALA A 366 0.55 31.49 21.88
CA ALA A 366 0.99 32.79 22.40
C ALA A 366 2.51 32.83 22.66
N GLY A 367 3.09 31.73 23.17
CA GLY A 367 4.54 31.59 23.31
C GLY A 367 5.30 31.62 21.97
N HIS A 368 4.78 30.96 20.93
CA HIS A 368 5.34 31.05 19.57
C HIS A 368 5.19 32.46 18.98
N ILE A 369 4.08 33.15 19.25
CA ILE A 369 3.85 34.54 18.83
C ILE A 369 4.84 35.50 19.50
N SER A 370 5.12 35.32 20.80
CA SER A 370 6.17 36.11 21.47
C SER A 370 7.53 35.89 20.80
N ARG A 371 7.93 34.65 20.52
CA ARG A 371 9.19 34.39 19.79
C ARG A 371 9.23 35.02 18.40
N LEU A 372 8.12 35.01 17.66
CA LEU A 372 8.03 35.73 16.37
C LEU A 372 8.18 37.24 16.58
N ARG A 373 7.53 37.81 17.59
CA ARG A 373 7.66 39.23 17.93
C ARG A 373 9.11 39.59 18.28
N ASP A 374 9.79 38.78 19.08
CA ASP A 374 11.19 38.99 19.46
C ASP A 374 12.11 38.89 18.22
N LEU A 375 11.89 37.88 17.37
CA LEU A 375 12.66 37.65 16.14
C LEU A 375 12.54 38.80 15.12
N TYR A 376 11.35 39.38 14.98
CA TYR A 376 11.10 40.48 14.04
C TYR A 376 11.18 41.88 14.69
N GLY A 377 11.44 42.00 16.00
CA GLY A 377 11.47 43.28 16.71
C GLY A 377 10.11 43.98 16.82
N ALA A 378 9.02 43.22 16.90
CA ALA A 378 7.65 43.73 16.85
C ALA A 378 7.03 43.98 18.24
N GLY A 379 6.68 45.23 18.55
CA GLY A 379 5.97 45.63 19.76
C GLY A 379 4.51 45.15 19.82
N THR A 380 3.86 44.91 18.68
CA THR A 380 2.46 44.45 18.59
C THR A 380 2.27 43.34 17.57
N LEU A 381 1.14 42.61 17.66
CA LEU A 381 0.77 41.59 16.66
C LEU A 381 0.52 42.19 15.27
N PHE A 382 -0.02 43.41 15.20
CA PHE A 382 -0.21 44.13 13.94
C PHE A 382 1.15 44.50 13.30
N GLN A 383 2.08 45.03 14.09
CA GLN A 383 3.44 45.32 13.63
C GLN A 383 4.17 44.05 13.17
N LEU A 384 3.99 42.91 13.87
CA LEU A 384 4.53 41.62 13.44
C LEU A 384 3.99 41.23 12.06
N GLY A 385 2.67 41.28 11.85
CA GLY A 385 2.05 40.95 10.56
C GLY A 385 2.54 41.86 9.42
N TRP A 386 2.74 43.16 9.69
CA TRP A 386 3.32 44.10 8.73
C TRP A 386 4.77 43.74 8.37
N LEU A 387 5.62 43.47 9.36
CA LEU A 387 7.03 43.14 9.17
C LEU A 387 7.22 41.79 8.47
N MET A 388 6.41 40.79 8.80
CA MET A 388 6.41 39.49 8.09
C MET A 388 5.99 39.62 6.62
N ARG A 389 5.06 40.54 6.31
CA ARG A 389 4.66 40.84 4.93
C ARG A 389 5.72 41.62 4.15
N GLY A 390 6.43 42.54 4.82
CA GLY A 390 7.52 43.32 4.21
C GLY A 390 8.86 42.58 4.10
N GLY A 391 9.08 41.55 4.93
CA GLY A 391 10.33 40.79 5.00
C GLY A 391 10.53 39.72 3.92
N GLY A 392 9.49 39.35 3.17
CA GLY A 392 9.51 38.28 2.16
C GLY A 392 10.36 38.53 0.91
N GLY A 393 11.37 39.41 0.98
CA GLY A 393 12.23 39.81 -0.15
C GLY A 393 13.72 39.94 0.17
N ARG A 394 14.20 39.59 1.37
CA ARG A 394 15.64 39.56 1.72
C ARG A 394 15.95 38.50 2.77
N GLY A 395 16.84 37.56 2.44
CA GLY A 395 17.36 36.52 3.35
C GLY A 395 17.50 35.18 2.65
#